data_AF-A0A7F8QF71-F1
#
_entry.id   AF-A0A7F8QF71-F1
#
_cell.length_a   1.000
_cell.length_b   1.000
_cell.length_c   1.000
_cell.angle_alpha   90.00
_cell.angle_beta   90.00
_cell.angle_gamma   90.00
#
_symmetry.space_group_name_H-M   'P 1'
#
loop_
_entity.id
_entity.type
_entity.pdbx_description
1 polymer ?
#
loop_
_entity_poly.entity_id
_entity_poly.type
_entity_poly.pdbx_seq_one_letter_code
_entity_poly.pdbx_strand_id
1 'polypeptide(L)'
;MLLMATILHLGKSSLPKKPITDDDVDRISLCLKVLSECSPLMNDIFNKECRQSLSHMLSAKLEEEKLSQKKESEKRNVTVQPDDPISFMQLTAKNEMNCKEDQFQLSLLAAMGNTQRKEAADPLASKLNKVTKCQIHR
;
A
#
# COMPACT_ATOMS: atom_id res chain seq x y z
N MET A 1 -31.84 24.29 -1.44
CA MET A 1 -32.01 24.71 -2.85
C MET A 1 -30.90 25.63 -3.34
N LEU A 2 -30.58 26.75 -2.67
CA LEU A 2 -29.53 27.69 -3.12
C LEU A 2 -28.19 27.02 -3.44
N LEU A 3 -27.69 26.13 -2.57
CA LEU A 3 -26.46 25.38 -2.81
C LEU A 3 -26.47 24.60 -4.14
N MET A 4 -27.59 23.94 -4.45
CA MET A 4 -27.73 23.17 -5.70
C MET A 4 -27.74 24.08 -6.93
N ALA A 5 -28.40 25.23 -6.84
CA ALA A 5 -28.40 26.23 -7.91
C ALA A 5 -27.00 26.84 -8.12
N THR A 6 -26.25 27.12 -7.04
CA THR A 6 -24.87 27.61 -7.16
C THR A 6 -23.93 26.55 -7.74
N ILE A 7 -24.11 25.28 -7.38
CA ILE A 7 -23.33 24.17 -7.97
C ILE A 7 -23.61 24.07 -9.45
N LEU A 8 -24.87 24.20 -9.87
CA LEU A 8 -25.23 24.16 -11.29
C LEU A 8 -24.60 25.33 -12.07
N HIS A 9 -24.66 26.53 -11.50
CA HIS A 9 -24.08 27.71 -12.14
C HIS A 9 -22.56 27.63 -12.21
N LEU A 10 -21.90 27.22 -11.13
CA LEU A 10 -20.45 27.03 -11.07
C LEU A 10 -20.00 25.89 -12.00
N GLY A 11 -20.76 24.79 -12.05
CA GLY A 11 -20.46 23.65 -12.91
C GLY A 11 -20.53 23.98 -14.40
N LYS A 12 -21.44 24.89 -14.78
CA LYS A 12 -21.55 25.44 -16.14
C LYS A 12 -20.54 26.54 -16.44
N SER A 13 -20.06 27.23 -15.41
CA SER A 13 -18.93 28.15 -15.55
C SER A 13 -17.67 27.35 -15.91
N SER A 14 -16.76 27.91 -16.71
CA SER A 14 -15.49 27.26 -17.09
C SER A 14 -14.41 27.34 -15.99
N LEU A 15 -14.81 27.57 -14.74
CA LEU A 15 -13.92 27.66 -13.58
C LEU A 15 -13.41 26.30 -13.04
N PRO A 16 -14.21 25.22 -12.99
CA PRO A 16 -13.75 23.93 -12.49
C PRO A 16 -12.93 23.18 -13.55
N LYS A 17 -11.91 22.45 -13.09
CA LYS A 17 -11.02 21.64 -13.96
C LYS A 17 -11.78 20.58 -14.77
N LYS A 18 -12.87 20.05 -14.21
CA LYS A 18 -13.78 19.12 -14.88
C LYS A 18 -15.13 19.81 -15.02
N PRO A 19 -15.63 20.04 -16.24
CA PRO A 19 -16.95 20.63 -16.43
C PRO A 19 -18.04 19.68 -15.92
N ILE A 20 -19.20 20.24 -15.56
CA ILE A 20 -20.37 19.45 -15.20
C ILE A 20 -20.88 18.66 -16.42
N THR A 21 -21.30 17.42 -16.21
CA THR A 21 -21.91 16.62 -17.29
C THR A 21 -23.39 16.95 -17.46
N ASP A 22 -23.95 16.65 -18.63
CA ASP A 22 -25.38 16.87 -18.89
C ASP A 22 -26.27 16.03 -17.95
N ASP A 23 -25.86 14.79 -17.68
CA ASP A 23 -26.53 13.91 -16.70
C ASP A 23 -26.57 14.52 -15.29
N ASP A 24 -25.47 15.16 -14.85
CA ASP A 24 -25.40 15.83 -13.56
C ASP A 24 -26.34 17.04 -13.51
N VAL A 25 -26.41 17.81 -14.61
CA VAL A 25 -27.31 18.96 -14.77
C VAL A 25 -28.76 18.51 -14.63
N ASP A 26 -29.14 17.44 -15.31
CA ASP A 26 -30.51 16.91 -15.28
C ASP A 26 -30.89 16.37 -13.90
N ARG A 27 -29.99 15.62 -13.27
CA ARG A 27 -30.20 15.09 -11.91
C ARG A 27 -30.39 16.21 -10.89
N ILE A 28 -29.53 17.23 -10.91
CA ILE A 28 -29.61 18.37 -9.98
C ILE A 28 -30.89 19.18 -10.25
N SER A 29 -31.26 19.36 -11.52
CA SER A 29 -32.46 20.08 -11.92
C SER A 29 -33.73 19.36 -11.47
N LEU A 30 -33.76 18.03 -11.55
CA LEU A 30 -34.87 17.23 -11.02
C LEU A 30 -35.00 17.39 -9.51
N CYS A 31 -33.90 17.31 -8.76
CA CYS A 31 -33.91 17.55 -7.31
C CYS A 31 -34.44 18.94 -6.96
N LEU A 32 -34.08 19.97 -7.73
CA LEU A 32 -34.61 21.32 -7.55
C LEU A 32 -36.12 21.40 -7.80
N LYS A 33 -36.64 20.73 -8.84
CA LYS A 33 -38.08 20.64 -9.12
C LYS A 33 -38.83 19.98 -7.95
N VAL A 34 -38.37 18.81 -7.52
CA VAL A 34 -38.98 18.08 -6.39
C VAL A 34 -38.97 18.91 -5.10
N LEU A 35 -37.88 19.62 -4.82
CA LEU A 35 -37.80 20.49 -3.63
C LEU A 35 -38.71 21.72 -3.75
N SER A 36 -38.97 22.21 -4.96
CA SER A 36 -39.86 23.35 -5.19
C SER A 36 -41.33 23.04 -4.93
N GLU A 37 -41.72 21.77 -4.94
CA GLU A 37 -43.07 21.32 -4.60
C GLU A 37 -43.36 21.38 -3.08
N CYS A 38 -42.35 21.70 -2.25
CA CYS A 38 -42.49 21.94 -0.80
C CYS A 38 -43.18 20.81 -0.01
N SER A 39 -43.11 19.57 -0.50
CA SER A 39 -43.67 18.42 0.20
C SER A 39 -42.92 18.14 1.50
N PRO A 40 -43.61 17.96 2.64
CA PRO A 40 -42.97 17.70 3.94
C PRO A 40 -42.18 16.39 3.94
N LEU A 41 -42.71 15.35 3.26
CA LEU A 41 -42.04 14.07 3.10
C LEU A 41 -40.70 14.23 2.36
N MET A 42 -40.69 14.96 1.26
CA MET A 42 -39.46 15.18 0.48
C MET A 42 -38.46 16.02 1.28
N ASN A 43 -38.92 17.00 2.04
CA ASN A 43 -38.06 17.81 2.90
C ASN A 43 -37.33 16.95 3.95
N ASP A 44 -38.05 16.03 4.59
CA ASP A 44 -37.47 15.07 5.55
C ASP A 44 -36.48 14.11 4.89
N ILE A 45 -36.83 13.56 3.72
CA ILE A 45 -35.94 12.66 2.97
C ILE A 45 -34.62 13.37 2.62
N PHE A 46 -34.70 14.57 2.05
CA PHE A 46 -33.49 15.30 1.62
C PHE A 46 -32.63 15.79 2.80
N ASN A 47 -33.23 16.20 3.92
CA ASN A 47 -32.47 16.71 5.06
C ASN A 47 -31.96 15.64 6.03
N LYS A 48 -32.73 14.56 6.23
CA LYS A 48 -32.41 13.50 7.20
C LYS A 48 -31.90 12.25 6.50
N GLU A 49 -32.73 11.61 5.69
CA GLU A 49 -32.43 10.29 5.13
C GLU A 49 -31.23 10.30 4.17
N CYS A 50 -31.14 11.31 3.29
CA CYS A 50 -29.98 11.47 2.41
C CYS A 50 -28.69 11.71 3.21
N ARG A 51 -28.74 12.50 4.28
CA ARG A 51 -27.58 12.78 5.13
C ARG A 51 -27.13 11.52 5.87
N GLN A 52 -28.06 10.74 6.42
CA GLN A 52 -27.77 9.47 7.07
C GLN A 52 -27.16 8.48 6.08
N SER A 53 -27.77 8.34 4.90
CA SER A 53 -27.28 7.46 3.84
C SER A 53 -25.87 7.82 3.38
N LEU A 54 -25.58 9.12 3.22
CA LEU A 54 -24.24 9.59 2.90
C LEU A 54 -23.26 9.30 4.03
N SER A 55 -23.65 9.52 5.28
CA SER A 55 -22.81 9.20 6.45
C SER A 55 -22.44 7.72 6.48
N HIS A 56 -23.41 6.83 6.28
CA HIS A 56 -23.17 5.39 6.23
C HIS A 56 -22.24 5.00 5.07
N MET A 57 -22.43 5.58 3.89
CA MET A 57 -21.56 5.34 2.73
C MET A 57 -20.11 5.75 3.02
N LEU A 58 -19.90 6.93 3.62
CA LEU A 58 -18.56 7.43 3.96
C LEU A 58 -17.90 6.58 5.04
N SER A 59 -18.64 6.18 6.08
CA SER A 59 -18.13 5.27 7.10
C SER A 59 -17.74 3.91 6.52
N ALA A 60 -18.58 3.33 5.65
CA ALA A 60 -18.28 2.07 4.99
C ALA A 60 -17.05 2.17 4.08
N LYS A 61 -16.91 3.28 3.34
CA LYS A 61 -15.74 3.54 2.49
C LYS A 61 -14.44 3.66 3.29
N LEU A 62 -14.47 4.33 4.44
CA LEU A 62 -13.31 4.43 5.32
C LEU A 62 -12.87 3.06 5.86
N GLU A 63 -13.81 2.20 6.23
CA GLU A 63 -13.48 0.85 6.68
C GLU A 63 -12.96 -0.03 5.53
N GLU A 64 -13.53 0.10 4.33
CA GLU A 64 -13.03 -0.57 3.11
C GLU A 64 -11.58 -0.16 2.81
N GLU A 65 -11.25 1.13 2.88
CA GLU A 65 -9.90 1.65 2.68
C GLU A 65 -8.91 1.16 3.75
N LYS A 66 -9.32 1.09 5.02
CA LYS A 66 -8.47 0.51 6.08
C LYS A 66 -8.19 -0.96 5.84
N LEU A 67 -9.19 -1.72 5.40
CA LEU A 67 -9.05 -3.14 5.10
C LEU A 67 -8.21 -3.39 3.84
N SER A 68 -8.34 -2.55 2.81
CA SER A 68 -7.52 -2.67 1.61
C SER A 68 -6.04 -2.36 1.90
N GLN A 69 -5.75 -1.34 2.71
CA GLN A 69 -4.39 -1.04 3.16
C GLN A 69 -3.77 -2.19 3.98
N LYS A 70 -4.56 -2.81 4.88
CA LYS A 70 -4.10 -4.01 5.62
C LYS A 70 -3.82 -5.18 4.68
N LYS A 71 -4.71 -5.44 3.71
CA LYS A 71 -4.52 -6.50 2.71
C LYS A 71 -3.32 -6.24 1.79
N GLU A 72 -3.03 -5.00 1.42
CA GLU A 72 -1.82 -4.65 0.66
C GLU A 72 -0.54 -4.84 1.49
N SER A 73 -0.59 -4.58 2.80
CA SER A 73 0.55 -4.86 3.68
C SER A 73 0.81 -6.36 3.88
N GLU A 74 -0.24 -7.19 3.90
CA GLU A 74 -0.14 -8.65 4.03
C GLU A 74 0.18 -9.36 2.69
N LYS A 75 -0.20 -8.76 1.55
CA LYS A 75 0.20 -9.20 0.20
C LYS A 75 1.63 -8.86 -0.16
N ARG A 76 2.40 -8.22 0.74
CA ARG A 76 3.87 -8.30 0.71
C ARG A 76 4.40 -9.66 1.20
N ASN A 77 3.55 -10.70 1.22
CA ASN A 77 4.06 -12.05 1.02
C ASN A 77 4.68 -12.11 -0.38
N VAL A 78 6.00 -12.14 -0.39
CA VAL A 78 6.88 -12.19 -1.54
C VAL A 78 6.37 -13.24 -2.53
N THR A 79 5.77 -12.80 -3.63
CA THR A 79 5.51 -13.66 -4.79
C THR A 79 6.85 -13.91 -5.48
N VAL A 80 7.63 -14.86 -4.97
CA VAL A 80 8.88 -15.29 -5.62
C VAL A 80 8.52 -16.09 -6.86
N GLN A 81 8.82 -15.55 -8.04
CA GLN A 81 8.78 -16.31 -9.28
C GLN A 81 9.99 -17.27 -9.33
N PRO A 82 9.86 -18.48 -9.91
CA PRO A 82 10.99 -19.40 -10.05
C PRO A 82 12.13 -18.83 -10.90
N ASP A 83 11.82 -17.88 -11.79
CA ASP A 83 12.78 -17.18 -12.65
C ASP A 83 13.35 -15.90 -12.01
N ASP A 84 12.94 -15.54 -10.78
CA ASP A 84 13.48 -14.37 -10.12
C ASP A 84 14.98 -14.55 -9.83
N PRO A 85 15.83 -13.57 -10.18
CA PRO A 85 17.26 -13.68 -9.96
C PRO A 85 17.56 -13.79 -8.47
N ILE A 86 18.21 -14.89 -8.08
CA ILE A 86 18.70 -15.08 -6.72
C ILE A 86 19.88 -14.13 -6.50
N SER A 87 19.68 -13.11 -5.69
CA SER A 87 20.78 -12.22 -5.27
C SER A 87 21.66 -12.93 -4.24
N PHE A 88 22.85 -13.34 -4.67
CA PHE A 88 23.87 -13.84 -3.77
C PHE A 88 24.58 -12.65 -3.13
N MET A 89 24.28 -12.39 -1.86
CA MET A 89 24.87 -11.28 -1.09
C MET A 89 26.41 -11.29 -1.10
N GLN A 90 27.04 -12.46 -1.21
CA GLN A 90 28.51 -12.60 -1.32
C GLN A 90 29.08 -12.09 -2.66
N LEU A 91 28.23 -11.99 -3.69
CA LEU A 91 28.61 -11.51 -5.02
C LEU A 91 28.17 -10.05 -5.25
N THR A 92 27.43 -9.45 -4.31
CA THR A 92 26.98 -8.05 -4.40
C THR A 92 28.12 -7.12 -3.98
N ALA A 93 28.33 -6.04 -4.72
CA ALA A 93 29.37 -5.07 -4.39
C ALA A 93 29.08 -4.41 -3.03
N LYS A 94 30.11 -4.27 -2.20
CA LYS A 94 30.07 -3.79 -0.80
C LYS A 94 29.52 -2.37 -0.60
N ASN A 95 29.11 -1.70 -1.68
CA ASN A 95 28.70 -0.30 -1.69
C ASN A 95 27.18 -0.09 -1.88
N GLU A 96 26.39 -1.15 -2.11
CA GLU A 96 24.97 -1.03 -2.51
C GLU A 96 23.94 -1.44 -1.45
N MET A 97 24.32 -1.89 -0.26
CA MET A 97 23.38 -2.53 0.68
C MET A 97 23.40 -1.96 2.11
N ASN A 98 23.06 -0.69 2.25
CA ASN A 98 23.21 0.07 3.51
C ASN A 98 22.15 -0.20 4.61
N CYS A 99 21.48 -1.37 4.67
CA CYS A 99 20.45 -1.58 5.71
C CYS A 99 20.11 -3.03 6.12
N LYS A 100 20.70 -4.08 5.54
CA LYS A 100 20.40 -5.49 5.91
C LYS A 100 21.61 -6.32 6.32
N GLU A 101 22.82 -5.78 6.19
CA GLU A 101 24.05 -6.50 6.51
C GLU A 101 24.18 -6.82 8.00
N ASP A 102 23.70 -5.93 8.87
CA ASP A 102 23.84 -6.08 10.32
C ASP A 102 23.09 -7.32 10.85
N GLN A 103 21.86 -7.58 10.39
CA GLN A 103 21.05 -8.67 10.93
C GLN A 103 21.55 -10.06 10.48
N PHE A 104 22.10 -10.16 9.27
CA PHE A 104 22.69 -11.40 8.78
C PHE A 104 24.03 -11.69 9.46
N GLN A 105 24.91 -10.69 9.60
CA GLN A 105 26.16 -10.86 10.33
C GLN A 105 25.92 -11.24 11.79
N LEU A 106 24.95 -10.61 12.46
CA LEU A 106 24.57 -10.95 13.83
C LEU A 106 24.07 -12.40 13.96
N SER A 107 23.23 -12.85 13.03
CA SER A 107 22.71 -14.22 13.01
C SER A 107 23.82 -15.25 12.73
N LEU A 108 24.73 -14.93 11.80
CA LEU A 108 25.87 -15.78 11.48
C LEU A 108 26.86 -15.88 12.66
N LEU A 109 27.19 -14.75 13.29
CA LEU A 109 28.04 -14.73 14.49
C LEU A 109 27.43 -15.52 15.65
N ALA A 110 26.10 -15.42 15.83
CA ALA A 110 25.37 -16.20 16.81
C ALA A 110 25.40 -17.71 16.49
N ALA A 111 25.16 -18.08 15.23
CA ALA A 111 25.16 -19.48 14.79
C ALA A 111 26.56 -20.12 14.80
N MET A 112 27.61 -19.34 14.53
CA MET A 112 29.00 -19.80 14.59
C MET A 112 29.54 -19.91 16.01
N GLY A 113 28.76 -19.54 17.05
CA GLY A 113 29.14 -19.66 18.45
C GLY A 113 30.27 -18.72 18.89
N ASN A 114 30.70 -17.78 18.03
CA ASN A 114 31.81 -16.87 18.30
C ASN A 114 31.33 -15.63 19.07
N THR A 115 30.88 -15.84 20.30
CA THR A 115 30.83 -14.74 21.27
C THR A 115 32.23 -14.62 21.88
N GLN A 116 32.86 -13.46 21.65
CA GLN A 116 34.18 -13.06 22.17
C GLN A 116 35.39 -13.68 21.46
N ARG A 117 35.77 -13.09 20.32
CA ARG A 117 37.13 -12.56 20.19
C ARG A 117 37.20 -11.50 19.09
N LYS A 118 37.58 -10.31 19.55
CA LYS A 118 37.77 -9.09 18.80
C LYS A 118 39.04 -9.25 17.95
N GLU A 119 38.90 -9.85 16.78
CA GLU A 119 39.91 -9.75 15.72
C GLU A 119 39.20 -10.00 14.39
N ALA A 120 39.25 -8.99 13.52
CA ALA A 120 38.69 -9.01 12.18
C ALA A 120 39.44 -10.06 11.34
N ALA A 121 39.01 -11.31 11.43
CA ALA A 121 39.44 -12.36 10.52
C ALA A 121 38.60 -12.23 9.25
N ASP A 122 39.21 -11.59 8.25
CA ASP A 122 38.72 -11.48 6.88
C ASP A 122 38.33 -12.88 6.36
N PRO A 123 37.05 -13.13 5.99
CA PRO A 123 36.58 -14.45 5.56
C PRO A 123 37.17 -14.91 4.22
N LEU A 124 38.07 -14.12 3.61
CA LEU A 124 38.82 -14.44 2.40
C LEU A 124 40.10 -15.27 2.66
N ALA A 125 40.49 -15.50 3.92
CA ALA A 125 41.64 -16.35 4.24
C ALA A 125 41.31 -17.86 4.07
N SER A 126 41.49 -18.32 2.83
CA SER A 126 41.44 -19.70 2.34
C SER A 126 41.88 -20.76 3.36
N LYS A 127 40.98 -21.70 3.69
CA LYS A 127 41.30 -22.97 4.36
C LYS A 127 41.09 -24.18 3.45
N LEU A 128 41.48 -24.07 2.18
CA LEU A 128 41.67 -25.23 1.29
C LEU A 128 42.99 -25.94 1.63
N ASN A 129 43.06 -26.58 2.78
CA ASN A 129 44.14 -27.52 3.10
C ASN A 129 43.63 -28.54 4.13
N LYS A 130 42.78 -29.45 3.68
CA LYS A 130 42.51 -30.78 4.28
C LYS A 130 41.64 -31.61 3.34
N VAL A 131 42.15 -31.86 2.12
CA VAL A 131 41.69 -33.01 1.34
C VAL A 131 42.45 -34.21 1.88
N THR A 132 41.82 -34.97 2.78
CA THR A 132 42.34 -36.25 3.24
C THR A 132 42.27 -37.22 2.08
N LYS A 133 43.42 -37.61 1.52
CA LYS A 133 43.49 -38.69 0.52
C LYS A 133 43.00 -39.98 1.19
N CYS A 134 41.89 -40.54 0.72
CA CYS A 134 41.50 -41.91 1.05
C CYS A 134 42.55 -42.85 0.45
N GLN A 135 43.49 -43.29 1.28
CA GLN A 135 44.41 -44.38 0.99
C GLN A 135 43.60 -45.68 0.90
N ILE A 136 43.43 -46.19 -0.32
CA ILE A 136 42.96 -47.55 -0.55
C ILE A 136 44.08 -48.49 -0.08
N HIS A 137 43.83 -49.25 0.99
CA HIS A 137 44.69 -50.34 1.42
C HIS A 137 44.13 -51.67 0.91
N ARG A 138 44.91 -52.25 0.00
CA ARG A 138 45.10 -53.68 -0.33
C ARG A 138 43.88 -54.55 -0.63
#